data_AF-A0A973SFC1-F1
#
_entry.id   AF-A0A973SFC1-F1
#
_cell.length_a   1.000
_cell.length_b   1.000
_cell.length_c   1.000
_cell.angle_alpha   90.00
_cell.angle_beta   90.00
_cell.angle_gamma   90.00
#
_symmetry.space_group_name_H-M   'P 1'
#
loop_
_entity.id
_entity.type
_entity.pdbx_description
1 polymer ?
#
loop_
_entity_poly.entity_id
_entity_poly.type
_entity_poly.pdbx_seq_one_letter_code
_entity_poly.pdbx_strand_id
1 'polypeptide(L)' 'MARAFDHRPKSTAAPGGPARQGSIRDANLALLYRLIVEAPAPVSRAALAATTGMTRATASALADALLAAHLVQEVSPPP' A
#
# COMPACT_ATOMS: atom_id res chain seq x y z
N MET A 1 33.96 -2.83 13.52
CA MET A 1 33.38 -4.13 13.89
C MET A 1 31.86 -4.03 13.80
N ALA A 2 31.29 -4.87 12.93
CA ALA A 2 29.91 -4.84 12.49
C ALA A 2 28.91 -5.21 13.60
N ARG A 3 27.69 -4.66 13.54
CA ARG A 3 26.53 -5.26 14.21
C ARG A 3 25.46 -5.55 13.16
N ALA A 4 25.25 -6.84 12.99
CA ALA A 4 24.37 -7.49 12.04
C ALA A 4 22.90 -7.29 12.41
N PHE A 5 22.03 -7.23 11.39
CA PHE A 5 20.58 -7.33 11.56
C PHE A 5 20.16 -8.81 11.46
N ASP A 6 19.56 -9.31 12.53
CA ASP A 6 19.01 -10.66 12.67
C ASP A 6 17.62 -10.73 12.00
N HIS A 7 17.42 -11.76 11.17
CA HIS A 7 16.10 -12.20 10.74
C HIS A 7 15.77 -13.45 11.57
N ARG A 8 14.96 -13.30 12.62
CA ARG A 8 14.16 -14.41 13.13
C ARG A 8 12.80 -13.94 13.67
N PRO A 9 11.70 -14.57 13.23
CA PRO A 9 10.37 -14.19 13.65
C PRO A 9 10.07 -14.78 15.03
N LYS A 10 9.56 -13.94 15.94
CA LYS A 10 8.79 -14.43 17.09
C LYS A 10 7.92 -13.32 17.66
N SER A 11 6.65 -13.36 17.28
CA SER A 11 5.57 -13.13 18.24
C SER A 11 4.31 -13.82 17.73
N THR A 12 3.95 -14.90 18.41
CA THR A 12 2.57 -15.33 18.61
C THR A 12 1.85 -14.21 19.37
N ALA A 13 1.26 -13.27 18.63
CA ALA A 13 0.31 -12.31 19.17
C ALA A 13 -1.07 -12.70 18.62
N ALA A 14 -2.07 -12.70 19.50
CA ALA A 14 -3.48 -12.79 19.14
C ALA A 14 -3.83 -11.79 17.99
N PRO A 15 -4.87 -12.07 17.18
CA PRO A 15 -5.04 -11.42 15.89
C PRO A 15 -5.35 -9.92 16.06
N GLY A 16 -4.42 -9.06 15.60
CA GLY A 16 -4.69 -7.63 15.35
C GLY A 16 -4.22 -6.65 16.43
N GLY A 17 -2.90 -6.41 16.54
CA GLY A 17 -2.36 -5.30 17.34
C GLY A 17 -2.07 -4.03 16.50
N PRO A 18 -2.15 -2.82 17.08
CA PRO A 18 -1.93 -1.54 16.38
C PRO A 18 -0.58 -1.42 15.67
N ALA A 19 0.49 -1.92 16.30
CA ALA A 19 1.83 -1.91 15.73
C ALA A 19 1.95 -2.76 14.45
N ARG A 20 1.26 -3.91 14.40
CA ARG A 20 1.19 -4.73 13.18
C ARG A 20 0.35 -4.05 12.11
N GLN A 21 -0.74 -3.39 12.50
CA GLN A 21 -1.59 -2.67 11.55
C GLN A 21 -0.87 -1.49 10.89
N GLY A 22 -0.07 -0.73 11.63
CA GLY A 22 0.81 0.31 11.08
C GLY A 22 1.76 -0.27 10.02
N SER A 23 2.49 -1.34 10.37
CA SER A 23 3.43 -1.98 9.43
C SER A 23 2.76 -2.55 8.17
N ILE A 24 1.53 -3.07 8.29
CA ILE A 24 0.77 -3.58 7.13
C ILE A 24 0.27 -2.42 6.27
N ARG A 25 -0.21 -1.33 6.89
CA ARG A 25 -0.65 -0.15 6.15
C ARG A 25 0.50 0.48 5.37
N ASP A 26 1.68 0.58 5.98
CA ASP A 26 2.88 1.13 5.34
C ASP A 26 3.34 0.24 4.18
N ALA A 27 3.36 -1.09 4.36
CA ALA A 27 3.66 -2.03 3.29
C ALA A 27 2.66 -1.93 2.13
N ASN A 28 1.38 -1.79 2.45
CA ASN A 28 0.32 -1.64 1.46
C ASN A 28 0.42 -0.30 0.71
N LEU A 29 0.76 0.79 1.39
CA LEU A 29 1.03 2.09 0.75
C LEU A 29 2.19 2.00 -0.23
N ALA A 30 3.31 1.41 0.20
CA ALA A 30 4.49 1.23 -0.65
C ALA A 30 4.16 0.38 -1.89
N LEU A 31 3.40 -0.70 -1.71
CA LEU A 31 2.97 -1.56 -2.81
C LEU A 31 2.04 -0.83 -3.77
N LEU A 32 1.02 -0.13 -3.27
CA LEU A 32 0.06 0.61 -4.10
C LEU A 32 0.77 1.74 -4.87
N TYR A 33 1.66 2.48 -4.20
CA TYR A 33 2.46 3.54 -4.82
C TYR A 33 3.34 3.01 -5.94
N ARG A 34 4.05 1.88 -5.71
CA ARG A 34 4.87 1.23 -6.73
C ARG A 34 4.04 0.86 -7.97
N LEU A 35 2.88 0.23 -7.77
CA LEU A 35 2.01 -0.16 -8.89
C LEU A 35 1.54 1.04 -9.72
N ILE A 36 1.29 2.19 -9.08
CA ILE A 36 0.88 3.41 -9.80
C ILE A 36 2.05 3.98 -10.62
N VAL A 37 3.25 4.08 -10.03
CA VAL A 37 4.42 4.68 -10.67
C VAL A 37 4.99 3.82 -11.79
N GLU A 38 4.93 2.50 -11.66
CA GLU A 38 5.42 1.55 -12.67
C GLU A 38 4.40 1.29 -13.80
N ALA A 39 3.16 1.74 -13.66
CA ALA A 39 2.14 1.50 -14.67
C ALA A 39 2.40 2.30 -15.95
N PRO A 40 2.32 1.67 -17.15
CA PRO A 40 2.53 2.36 -18.42
C PRO A 40 1.38 3.32 -18.80
N ALA A 41 0.27 3.27 -18.07
CA ALA A 41 -0.92 4.10 -18.27
C ALA A 41 -1.64 4.34 -16.93
N PRO A 42 -2.52 5.37 -16.82
CA PRO A 42 -3.29 5.61 -15.61
C PRO A 42 -4.08 4.38 -15.13
N VAL A 43 -3.99 4.08 -13.83
CA VAL A 43 -4.62 2.90 -13.22
C VAL A 43 -5.81 3.33 -12.35
N SER A 44 -6.93 2.63 -12.46
CA SER A 44 -8.11 2.89 -11.62
C SER A 44 -7.98 2.28 -10.23
N ARG A 45 -8.65 2.87 -9.23
CA ARG A 45 -8.75 2.31 -7.86
C ARG A 45 -9.32 0.88 -7.86
N ALA A 46 -10.25 0.60 -8.76
CA ALA A 46 -10.85 -0.72 -8.91
C ALA A 46 -9.83 -1.74 -9.44
N ALA A 47 -8.99 -1.36 -10.40
CA ALA A 47 -7.91 -2.20 -10.90
C ALA A 47 -6.86 -2.46 -9.80
N LEU A 48 -6.47 -1.44 -9.03
CA LEU A 48 -5.56 -1.61 -7.90
C LEU A 48 -6.10 -2.59 -6.87
N ALA A 49 -7.38 -2.51 -6.50
CA ALA A 49 -8.01 -3.48 -5.60
C ALA A 49 -7.94 -4.92 -6.15
N ALA A 50 -8.25 -5.10 -7.45
CA ALA A 50 -8.20 -6.40 -8.10
C ALA A 50 -6.78 -6.99 -8.16
N THR A 51 -5.80 -6.19 -8.58
CA THR A 51 -4.39 -6.61 -8.70
C THR A 51 -3.76 -6.96 -7.35
N THR A 52 -4.13 -6.24 -6.30
CA THR A 52 -3.56 -6.42 -4.95
C THR A 52 -4.31 -7.43 -4.09
N GLY A 53 -5.52 -7.84 -4.48
CA GLY A 53 -6.43 -8.62 -3.66
C GLY A 53 -7.02 -7.85 -2.47
N MET A 54 -6.84 -6.52 -2.42
CA MET A 54 -7.43 -5.68 -1.40
C MET A 54 -8.93 -5.45 -1.64
N THR A 55 -9.67 -5.12 -0.58
CA THR A 55 -11.03 -4.62 -0.78
C THR A 55 -11.00 -3.28 -1.51
N ARG A 56 -12.09 -2.94 -2.22
CA ARG A 56 -12.24 -1.62 -2.85
C ARG A 56 -12.12 -0.48 -1.84
N ALA A 57 -12.68 -0.64 -0.64
CA ALA A 57 -12.61 0.35 0.43
C ALA A 57 -11.16 0.58 0.89
N THR A 58 -10.40 -0.50 1.07
CA THR A 58 -8.99 -0.43 1.45
C THR A 58 -8.16 0.27 0.36
N ALA A 59 -8.30 -0.14 -0.91
CA ALA A 59 -7.56 0.47 -2.01
C ALA A 59 -7.87 1.97 -2.15
N SER A 60 -9.15 2.36 -2.03
CA SER A 60 -9.57 3.76 -2.04
C SER A 60 -8.92 4.56 -0.91
N ALA A 61 -8.99 4.09 0.34
CA ALA A 61 -8.42 4.80 1.48
C ALA A 61 -6.89 4.98 1.38
N LEU A 62 -6.19 4.03 0.76
CA LEU A 62 -4.76 4.15 0.49
C LEU A 62 -4.47 5.13 -0.65
N ALA A 63 -5.25 5.10 -1.72
CA ALA A 63 -5.15 6.08 -2.82
C ALA A 63 -5.39 7.50 -2.31
N ASP A 64 -6.42 7.71 -1.48
CA ASP A 64 -6.71 8.99 -0.82
C ASP A 64 -5.52 9.48 0.03
N ALA A 65 -4.86 8.57 0.75
CA ALA A 65 -3.67 8.91 1.54
C ALA A 65 -2.48 9.34 0.66
N LEU A 66 -2.28 8.71 -0.49
CA LEU A 66 -1.23 9.12 -1.45
C LEU A 66 -1.55 10.45 -2.11
N LEU A 67 -2.82 10.72 -2.42
CA LEU A 67 -3.30 12.00 -2.95
C LEU A 67 -3.11 13.13 -1.93
N ALA A 68 -3.49 12.90 -0.68
CA ALA A 68 -3.30 13.86 0.41
C ALA A 68 -1.82 14.15 0.68
N ALA A 69 -0.94 13.18 0.44
CA ALA A 69 0.51 13.35 0.52
C ALA A 69 1.15 13.95 -0.74
N HIS A 70 0.35 14.27 -1.77
CA HIS A 70 0.81 14.77 -3.07
C HIS A 70 1.82 13.85 -3.79
N LEU A 71 1.76 12.54 -3.52
CA LEU A 71 2.66 11.56 -4.15
C LEU A 71 2.13 11.07 -5.50
N VAL A 72 0.82 11.15 -5.70
CA VAL A 72 0.12 10.78 -6.94
C VAL A 72 -0.94 11.82 -7.27
N GLN A 73 -1.46 11.78 -8.50
CA GLN A 73 -2.58 12.61 -8.93
C GLN A 73 -3.63 11.73 -9.62
N GLU A 74 -4.91 12.07 -9.40
CA GLU A 74 -6.00 11.50 -10.19
C GLU A 74 -6.19 12.28 -11.48
N VAL A 75 -6.33 11.54 -12.58
CA VAL A 75 -6.59 12.09 -13.91
C VAL A 75 -7.98 11.64 -14.37
N SER A 76 -8.69 12.52 -15.07
CA SER A 76 -9.94 12.12 -15.74
C SER A 76 -9.63 11.03 -16.78
N PRO A 77 -10.55 10.07 -16.97
CA PRO A 77 -10.42 9.14 -18.08
C PRO A 77 -10.31 9.93 -19.40
N PRO A 78 -9.52 9.45 -20.37
CA PRO A 78 -9.50 10.05 -21.69
C PRO A 78 -10.92 10.09 -22.28
N PRO A 79 -11.26 11.15 -23.05
CA PRO A 79 -12.58 11.30 -23.66
C PRO A 79 -12.91 10.17 -24.65
#